data_AF-A0A3L7P1B3-F1
#
_entry.id   AF-A0A3L7P1B3-F1
#
_cell.length_a   1.000
_cell.length_b   1.000
_cell.length_c   1.000
_cell.angle_alpha   90.00
_cell.angle_beta   90.00
_cell.angle_gamma   90.00
#
_symmetry.space_group_name_H-M   'P 1'
#
loop_
_entity.id
_entity.type
_entity.pdbx_description
1 polymer ?
#
loop_
_entity_poly.entity_id
_entity_poly.type
_entity_poly.pdbx_seq_one_letter_code
_entity_poly.pdbx_strand_id
1 'polypeptide(L)'
;MRRVAVTGLGVVAPNGVGKDAFWDACVEGRSGVGPIRSFDASSHPVKVAAEVQDLDLFEAVPAEHRKSLRIMGRAARFGVVAAHLAMKDSGLDPNRIIPER
;
A
#
# COMPACT_ATOMS: atom_id res chain seq x y z
N MET A 1 -17.68 -15.51 23.78
CA MET A 1 -16.71 -14.70 23.00
C MET A 1 -16.59 -15.26 21.59
N ARG A 2 -16.42 -14.40 20.59
CA ARG A 2 -16.06 -14.83 19.23
C ARG A 2 -14.54 -14.81 19.09
N ARG A 3 -13.97 -15.83 18.45
CA ARG A 3 -12.54 -15.84 18.09
C ARG A 3 -12.36 -14.98 16.84
N VAL A 4 -11.30 -14.19 16.81
CA VAL A 4 -10.92 -13.34 15.68
C VAL A 4 -9.55 -13.80 15.19
N ALA A 5 -9.37 -13.84 13.87
CA ALA A 5 -8.12 -14.17 13.22
C ALA A 5 -7.79 -13.13 12.15
N VAL A 6 -6.50 -12.94 11.88
CA VAL A 6 -6.02 -12.16 10.73
C VAL A 6 -5.86 -13.13 9.57
N THR A 7 -6.63 -12.93 8.49
CA THR A 7 -6.63 -13.83 7.33
C THR A 7 -5.91 -13.27 6.11
N GLY A 8 -5.68 -11.96 6.05
CA GLY A 8 -4.95 -11.32 4.96
C GLY A 8 -4.21 -10.07 5.40
N LEU A 9 -3.10 -9.78 4.74
CA LEU A 9 -2.25 -8.62 4.96
C LEU A 9 -1.95 -7.91 3.64
N GLY A 10 -2.01 -6.59 3.66
CA GLY A 10 -1.66 -5.75 2.53
C GLY A 10 -0.83 -4.56 3.00
N VAL A 11 0.30 -4.36 2.34
CA VAL A 11 1.29 -3.36 2.75
C VAL A 11 1.68 -2.51 1.55
N VAL A 12 1.77 -1.20 1.76
CA VAL A 12 2.36 -0.26 0.80
C VAL A 12 3.39 0.55 1.56
N ALA A 13 4.66 0.16 1.43
CA ALA A 13 5.76 0.76 2.17
C ALA A 13 6.93 1.09 1.23
N PRO A 14 7.80 2.06 1.59
CA PRO A 14 8.94 2.48 0.75
C PRO A 14 9.96 1.38 0.48
N ASN A 15 10.04 0.36 1.34
CA ASN A 15 10.94 -0.78 1.21
C ASN A 15 10.26 -2.03 0.60
N GLY A 16 8.97 -1.96 0.27
CA GLY A 16 8.25 -3.07 -0.35
C GLY A 16 6.73 -2.84 -0.44
N VAL A 17 6.15 -3.23 -1.57
CA VAL A 17 4.69 -3.26 -1.79
C VAL A 17 4.24 -4.71 -1.82
N GLY A 18 3.20 -5.01 -1.03
CA GLY A 18 2.79 -6.39 -0.74
C GLY A 18 3.49 -6.96 0.50
N LYS A 19 2.85 -7.96 1.13
CA LYS A 19 3.32 -8.53 2.41
C LYS A 19 4.70 -9.17 2.29
N ASP A 20 4.96 -9.90 1.21
CA ASP A 20 6.18 -10.71 1.05
C ASP A 20 7.38 -9.79 0.82
N ALA A 21 7.29 -8.90 -0.17
CA ALA A 21 8.35 -7.94 -0.48
C ALA A 21 8.70 -7.04 0.73
N PHE A 22 7.68 -6.59 1.47
CA PHE A 22 7.88 -5.81 2.69
C PHE A 22 8.55 -6.64 3.79
N TRP A 23 8.09 -7.87 4.03
CA TRP A 23 8.63 -8.74 5.06
C TRP A 23 10.09 -9.11 4.77
N ASP A 24 10.37 -9.54 3.55
CA ASP A 24 11.73 -9.88 3.11
C ASP A 24 12.66 -8.67 3.27
N ALA A 25 12.17 -7.46 2.96
CA ALA A 25 12.97 -6.24 3.13
C ALA A 25 13.27 -5.96 4.61
N CYS A 26 12.34 -6.23 5.51
CA CYS A 26 12.56 -6.08 6.94
C CYS A 26 13.58 -7.10 7.45
N VAL A 27 13.44 -8.37 7.06
CA VAL A 27 14.33 -9.45 7.48
C VAL A 27 15.77 -9.22 6.99
N GLU A 28 15.92 -8.73 5.76
CA GLU A 28 17.23 -8.45 5.17
C GLU A 28 17.82 -7.07 5.57
N GLY A 29 17.06 -6.23 6.27
CA GLY A 29 17.49 -4.87 6.62
C GLY A 29 17.58 -3.92 5.42
N ARG A 30 16.80 -4.14 4.36
CA ARG A 30 16.74 -3.25 3.18
C ARG A 30 16.02 -1.95 3.55
N SER A 31 16.73 -0.84 3.46
CA SER A 31 16.17 0.50 3.70
C SER A 31 15.41 1.01 2.47
N GLY A 32 14.25 1.64 2.71
CA GLY A 32 13.51 2.40 1.69
C GLY A 32 13.86 3.89 1.65
N VAL A 33 14.84 4.34 2.43
CA VAL A 33 15.26 5.75 2.49
C VAL A 33 16.19 6.06 1.33
N GLY A 34 15.90 7.16 0.62
CA GLY A 34 16.76 7.67 -0.46
C GLY A 34 16.55 9.16 -0.69
N PRO A 35 17.16 9.73 -1.75
CA PRO A 35 16.93 11.11 -2.15
C PRO A 35 15.43 11.36 -2.42
N ILE A 36 14.94 12.55 -2.04
CA ILE A 36 13.59 13.00 -2.41
C ILE A 36 13.51 13.10 -3.93
N ARG A 37 12.53 12.44 -4.55
CA ARG A 37 12.28 12.46 -6.00
C ARG A 37 10.92 13.09 -6.34
N SER A 38 10.04 13.25 -5.35
CA SER A 38 8.71 13.81 -5.55
C SER A 38 8.68 15.32 -5.84
N PHE A 39 9.75 16.05 -5.51
CA PHE A 39 9.93 17.47 -5.82
C PHE A 39 11.42 17.86 -5.74
N ASP A 40 11.78 19.05 -6.22
CA ASP A 40 13.14 19.60 -6.06
C ASP A 40 13.41 20.02 -4.61
N ALA A 41 14.16 19.20 -3.89
CA ALA A 41 14.56 19.44 -2.50
C ALA A 41 15.91 20.19 -2.37
N SER A 42 16.49 20.73 -3.45
CA SER A 42 17.83 21.34 -3.44
C SER A 42 18.00 22.46 -2.39
N SER A 43 16.96 23.26 -2.20
CA SER A 43 16.87 24.38 -1.25
C SER A 43 16.45 23.99 0.17
N HIS A 44 16.13 22.71 0.42
CA HIS A 44 15.66 22.24 1.71
C HIS A 44 16.81 21.70 2.58
N PRO A 45 16.74 21.86 3.92
CA PRO A 45 17.75 21.31 4.83
C PRO A 45 17.73 19.77 4.85
N VAL A 46 16.59 19.14 4.57
CA VAL A 46 16.42 17.69 4.46
C VAL A 46 16.18 17.33 2.99
N LYS A 47 16.98 16.38 2.48
CA LYS A 47 17.00 15.98 1.06
C LYS A 47 16.71 14.49 0.86
N VAL A 48 16.35 13.80 1.94
CA VAL A 48 16.09 12.37 1.95
C VAL A 48 14.69 12.10 2.50
N ALA A 49 14.04 11.07 1.97
CA ALA A 49 12.76 10.58 2.41
C ALA A 49 12.63 9.07 2.13
N ALA A 50 11.63 8.44 2.73
CA ALA A 50 11.23 7.09 2.38
C ALA A 50 10.01 7.19 1.45
N GLU A 51 10.26 7.30 0.15
CA GLU A 51 9.20 7.42 -0.86
C GLU A 51 8.81 6.03 -1.37
N VAL A 52 7.51 5.74 -1.47
CA VAL A 52 7.02 4.58 -2.21
C VAL A 52 7.27 4.83 -3.70
N GLN A 53 8.13 4.01 -4.30
CA GLN A 53 8.55 4.11 -5.70
C GLN A 53 7.96 3.00 -6.54
N ASP A 54 7.95 3.21 -7.86
CA ASP A 54 7.56 2.23 -8.87
C ASP A 54 6.15 1.61 -8.69
N LEU A 55 5.28 2.31 -7.96
CA LEU A 55 3.89 1.93 -7.75
C LEU A 55 2.95 2.86 -8.50
N ASP A 56 2.39 2.37 -9.60
CA ASP A 56 1.22 3.01 -10.19
C ASP A 56 -0.01 2.67 -9.34
N LEU A 57 -0.44 3.64 -8.54
CA LEU A 57 -1.60 3.50 -7.66
C LEU A 57 -2.91 3.25 -8.43
N PHE A 58 -3.00 3.65 -9.69
CA PHE A 58 -4.20 3.43 -10.51
C PHE A 58 -4.25 2.01 -11.09
N GLU A 59 -3.11 1.44 -11.45
CA GLU A 59 -3.02 0.06 -11.93
C GLU A 59 -3.04 -0.96 -10.78
N ALA A 60 -2.75 -0.53 -9.55
CA ALA A 60 -2.75 -1.39 -8.36
C ALA A 60 -4.16 -1.81 -7.87
N VAL A 61 -5.23 -1.30 -8.48
CA VAL A 61 -6.61 -1.67 -8.18
C VAL A 61 -7.40 -1.96 -9.46
N PRO A 62 -8.52 -2.72 -9.37
CA PRO A 62 -9.42 -2.96 -10.48
C PRO A 62 -9.90 -1.68 -11.18
N ALA A 63 -10.11 -1.76 -12.49
CA ALA A 63 -10.38 -0.61 -13.36
C ALA A 63 -11.61 0.20 -12.93
N GLU A 64 -12.62 -0.47 -12.40
CA GLU A 64 -13.86 0.12 -11.87
C GLU A 64 -13.62 1.10 -10.72
N HIS A 65 -12.53 0.95 -9.95
CA HIS A 65 -12.21 1.81 -8.82
C HIS A 65 -11.32 3.01 -9.18
N ARG A 66 -10.68 3.01 -10.36
CA ARG A 66 -9.70 4.03 -10.78
C ARG A 66 -10.27 5.45 -10.77
N LYS A 67 -11.55 5.62 -11.15
CA LYS A 67 -12.23 6.94 -11.12
C LYS A 67 -12.26 7.50 -9.70
N SER A 68 -12.55 6.67 -8.70
CA SER A 68 -12.57 7.07 -7.30
C SER A 68 -11.17 7.43 -6.79
N LEU A 69 -10.13 6.71 -7.21
CA LEU A 69 -8.75 7.03 -6.82
C LEU A 69 -8.31 8.42 -7.30
N ARG A 70 -8.78 8.89 -8.46
CA ARG A 70 -8.38 10.20 -9.02
C ARG A 70 -8.76 11.37 -8.13
N ILE A 71 -9.88 11.28 -7.41
CA ILE A 71 -10.36 12.33 -6.51
C ILE A 71 -9.81 12.19 -5.08
N MET A 72 -9.13 11.08 -4.76
CA MET A 72 -8.54 10.84 -3.46
C MET A 72 -7.18 11.55 -3.31
N GLY A 73 -6.88 12.01 -2.10
CA GLY A 73 -5.51 12.41 -1.73
C GLY A 73 -4.55 11.23 -1.71
N ARG A 74 -3.23 11.49 -1.80
CA ARG A 74 -2.19 10.46 -1.91
C ARG A 74 -2.24 9.42 -0.77
N ALA A 75 -2.43 9.86 0.47
CA ALA A 75 -2.53 8.96 1.62
C ALA A 75 -3.71 7.98 1.53
N ALA A 76 -4.88 8.47 1.11
CA ALA A 76 -6.06 7.62 0.94
C ALA A 76 -5.86 6.58 -0.18
N ARG A 77 -5.17 6.95 -1.27
CA ARG A 77 -4.84 5.99 -2.34
C ARG A 77 -3.98 4.85 -1.82
N PHE A 78 -2.96 5.13 -1.00
CA PHE A 78 -2.16 4.06 -0.39
C PHE A 78 -3.00 3.13 0.48
N GLY A 79 -3.92 3.69 1.28
CA GLY A 79 -4.84 2.90 2.11
C GLY A 79 -5.73 1.97 1.28
N VAL A 80 -6.31 2.47 0.18
CA VAL A 80 -7.14 1.67 -0.72
C VAL A 80 -6.35 0.55 -1.40
N VAL A 81 -5.14 0.85 -1.88
CA VAL A 81 -4.26 -0.17 -2.49
C VAL A 81 -3.86 -1.22 -1.45
N ALA A 82 -3.47 -0.82 -0.24
CA ALA A 82 -3.14 -1.75 0.84
C ALA A 82 -4.34 -2.63 1.21
N ALA A 83 -5.55 -2.06 1.30
CA ALA A 83 -6.77 -2.81 1.56
C ALA A 83 -7.09 -3.80 0.44
N HIS A 84 -6.89 -3.41 -0.82
CA HIS A 84 -7.06 -4.30 -1.97
C HIS A 84 -6.10 -5.50 -1.91
N LEU A 85 -4.82 -5.25 -1.58
CA LEU A 85 -3.82 -6.32 -1.39
C LEU A 85 -4.22 -7.25 -0.24
N ALA A 86 -4.69 -6.71 0.88
CA ALA A 86 -5.15 -7.50 2.03
C ALA A 86 -6.36 -8.38 1.69
N MET A 87 -7.34 -7.82 0.97
CA MET A 87 -8.51 -8.58 0.50
C MET A 87 -8.10 -9.72 -0.42
N LYS A 88 -7.18 -9.46 -1.35
CA LYS A 88 -6.65 -10.50 -2.24
C LYS A 88 -5.91 -11.60 -1.48
N ASP A 89 -5.05 -11.22 -0.53
CA ASP A 89 -4.30 -12.17 0.32
C ASP A 89 -5.23 -13.02 1.19
N SER A 90 -6.33 -12.44 1.68
CA SER A 90 -7.30 -13.15 2.50
C SER A 90 -8.08 -14.25 1.78
N GLY A 91 -8.10 -14.22 0.43
CA GLY A 91 -8.91 -15.12 -0.38
C GLY A 91 -10.43 -14.97 -0.19
N LEU A 92 -10.89 -13.90 0.46
CA LEU A 92 -12.31 -13.62 0.66
C LEU A 92 -12.99 -13.26 -0.67
N ASP A 93 -14.09 -13.92 -0.98
CA ASP A 93 -14.98 -13.56 -2.10
C ASP A 93 -15.95 -12.47 -1.64
N PRO A 94 -15.87 -11.23 -2.15
CA PRO A 94 -16.73 -10.12 -1.74
C PRO A 94 -18.22 -10.41 -1.85
N ASN A 95 -18.63 -11.30 -2.75
CA ASN A 95 -20.03 -11.67 -2.95
C ASN A 95 -20.56 -12.64 -1.88
N ARG A 96 -19.67 -13.20 -1.05
CA ARG A 96 -20.00 -14.15 0.02
C ARG A 96 -19.82 -13.55 1.41
N ILE A 97 -19.51 -12.26 1.49
CA ILE A 97 -19.37 -11.51 2.74
C ILE A 97 -20.66 -10.73 2.99
N ILE A 98 -21.07 -10.63 4.25
CA ILE A 98 -22.17 -9.77 4.67
C ILE A 98 -21.56 -8.40 4.98
N PRO A 99 -21.79 -7.34 4.19
CA PRO A 99 -21.09 -6.06 4.37
C PRO A 99 -21.36 -5.40 5.73
N GLU A 100 -22.50 -5.69 6.34
CA GLU A 100 -22.92 -5.14 7.63
C GLU A 100 -22.41 -5.96 8.84
N ARG A 101 -21.63 -7.03 8.64
CA ARG A 101 -21.15 -7.92 9.71
C ARG A 101 -19.68 -8.27 9.60
#